data_AF-A0A8T0ISA7-F1
#
_entry.id   AF-A0A8T0ISA7-F1
#
_cell.length_a   1.000
_cell.length_b   1.000
_cell.length_c   1.000
_cell.angle_alpha   90.00
_cell.angle_beta   90.00
_cell.angle_gamma   90.00
#
_symmetry.space_group_name_H-M   'P 1'
#
loop_
_entity.id
_entity.type
_entity.pdbx_description
1 polymer ?
#
loop_
_entity_poly.entity_id
_entity_poly.type
_entity_poly.pdbx_seq_one_letter_code
_entity_poly.pdbx_strand_id
1 'polypeptide(L)'
;MIPNLKGKGKAASQLSDILVRMQREQPPPLPSSVKPPEIDTLLLIDRQVDMLTPMCSQLTYEGVVDEFININNGAVELEPSIMGAQPNAQASTRKVKVH
;
A
#
# COMPACT_ATOMS: atom_id res chain seq x y z
N MET A 1 -11.15 15.84 -9.06
CA MET A 1 -12.23 14.83 -8.93
C MET A 1 -11.82 13.64 -9.78
N ILE A 2 -11.76 12.42 -9.26
CA ILE A 2 -11.43 11.24 -10.09
C ILE A 2 -12.67 10.92 -10.94
N PRO A 3 -12.59 10.94 -12.27
CA PRO A 3 -13.78 10.82 -13.12
C PRO A 3 -14.32 9.40 -13.19
N ASN A 4 -13.45 8.38 -13.14
CA ASN A 4 -13.85 6.98 -13.29
C ASN A 4 -13.67 6.19 -12.00
N LEU A 5 -14.72 5.47 -11.59
CA LEU A 5 -14.68 4.55 -10.46
C LEU A 5 -15.10 3.15 -10.93
N LYS A 6 -14.24 2.16 -10.71
CA LYS A 6 -14.55 0.74 -10.97
C LYS A 6 -14.12 -0.09 -9.78
N GLY A 7 -14.79 -1.20 -9.53
CA GLY A 7 -14.40 -2.08 -8.44
C GLY A 7 -15.00 -3.46 -8.49
N LYS A 8 -14.42 -4.37 -7.70
CA LYS A 8 -14.89 -5.75 -7.55
C LYS A 8 -14.80 -6.16 -6.08
N GLY A 9 -15.91 -6.72 -5.58
CA GLY A 9 -16.04 -7.22 -4.21
C GLY A 9 -17.03 -6.41 -3.37
N LYS A 10 -17.38 -6.97 -2.21
CA LYS A 10 -18.42 -6.39 -1.34
C LYS A 10 -17.91 -5.13 -0.65
N ALA A 11 -16.68 -5.15 -0.14
CA ALA A 11 -16.07 -3.97 0.48
C ALA A 11 -15.86 -2.85 -0.54
N ALA A 12 -15.45 -3.20 -1.76
CA ALA A 12 -15.29 -2.24 -2.87
C ALA A 12 -16.61 -1.52 -3.21
N SER A 13 -17.73 -2.25 -3.26
CA SER A 13 -19.06 -1.67 -3.50
C SER A 13 -19.50 -0.73 -2.38
N GLN A 14 -19.25 -1.11 -1.12
CA GLN A 14 -19.59 -0.27 0.03
C GLN A 14 -18.77 1.03 0.03
N LEU A 15 -17.47 0.93 -0.28
CA LEU A 15 -16.61 2.10 -0.40
C LEU A 15 -17.05 3.02 -1.55
N SER A 16 -17.48 2.47 -2.69
CA SER A 16 -18.00 3.29 -3.79
C SER A 16 -19.26 4.08 -3.39
N ASP A 17 -20.17 3.46 -2.64
CA ASP A 17 -21.39 4.13 -2.18
C ASP A 17 -21.07 5.28 -1.23
N ILE A 18 -20.11 5.07 -0.32
CA ILE A 18 -19.61 6.11 0.61
C ILE A 18 -18.99 7.27 -0.18
N LEU A 19 -18.12 6.99 -1.15
CA LEU A 19 -17.44 8.02 -1.94
C LEU A 19 -18.44 8.87 -2.75
N VAL A 20 -19.42 8.23 -3.39
CA VAL A 20 -20.48 8.92 -4.13
C VAL A 20 -21.31 9.79 -3.19
N ARG A 21 -21.63 9.30 -1.98
CA ARG A 21 -22.37 10.08 -0.98
C ARG A 21 -21.57 11.31 -0.53
N MET A 22 -20.31 11.12 -0.13
CA MET A 22 -19.43 12.21 0.29
C MET A 22 -19.25 13.28 -0.79
N GLN A 23 -19.22 12.86 -2.06
CA GLN A 23 -19.12 13.77 -3.18
C GLN A 23 -20.39 14.61 -3.40
N ARG A 24 -21.57 14.05 -3.18
CA ARG A 24 -22.84 14.79 -3.25
C ARG A 24 -23.01 15.78 -2.10
N GLU A 25 -22.44 15.48 -0.94
CA GLU A 25 -22.47 16.33 0.24
C GLU A 25 -21.47 17.49 0.16
N GLN A 26 -20.45 17.41 -0.70
CA GLN A 26 -19.51 18.52 -0.91
C GLN A 26 -20.15 19.64 -1.74
N PRO A 27 -19.97 20.92 -1.33
CA PRO A 27 -20.40 22.04 -2.14
C PRO A 27 -19.65 22.03 -3.49
N PRO A 28 -20.30 22.46 -4.58
CA PRO A 28 -19.67 22.49 -5.89
C PRO A 28 -18.41 23.37 -5.85
N PRO A 29 -17.31 22.95 -6.49
CA PRO A 29 -16.08 23.71 -6.51
C PRO A 29 -16.30 25.06 -7.21
N LEU A 30 -15.67 26.11 -6.68
CA LEU A 30 -15.61 27.41 -7.33
C LEU A 30 -14.98 27.26 -8.73
N PRO A 31 -15.48 27.96 -9.75
CA PRO A 31 -15.01 27.80 -11.14
C PRO A 31 -13.52 28.10 -11.32
N SER A 32 -12.93 28.95 -10.46
CA SER A 32 -11.49 29.22 -10.43
C SER A 32 -10.63 28.13 -9.80
N SER A 33 -11.24 27.11 -9.19
CA SER A 33 -10.58 26.03 -8.44
C SER A 33 -10.62 24.67 -9.18
N VAL A 34 -11.34 24.58 -10.30
CA VAL A 34 -11.48 23.33 -11.06
C VAL A 34 -10.19 23.07 -11.86
N LYS A 35 -9.26 22.35 -11.24
CA LYS A 35 -8.10 21.78 -11.92
C LYS A 35 -8.51 20.51 -12.68
N PRO A 36 -7.87 20.22 -13.84
CA PRO A 36 -8.01 18.93 -14.48
C PRO A 36 -7.61 17.82 -13.50
N PRO A 37 -8.27 16.65 -13.55
CA PRO A 37 -7.93 15.55 -12.67
C PRO A 37 -6.56 14.96 -13.01
N GLU A 38 -5.70 14.81 -12.01
CA GLU A 38 -4.39 14.14 -12.16
C GLU A 38 -4.53 12.62 -12.25
N ILE A 39 -5.60 12.07 -11.68
CA ILE A 39 -5.92 10.64 -11.67
C ILE A 39 -7.16 10.42 -12.51
N ASP A 40 -7.05 9.56 -13.51
CA ASP A 40 -8.16 9.19 -14.40
C ASP A 40 -9.14 8.19 -13.77
N THR A 41 -8.62 7.10 -13.21
CA THR A 41 -9.47 5.99 -12.72
C THR A 41 -9.04 5.52 -11.34
N LEU A 42 -10.01 5.34 -10.44
CA LEU A 42 -9.85 4.61 -9.19
C LEU A 42 -10.36 3.18 -9.35
N LEU A 43 -9.48 2.20 -9.14
CA LEU A 43 -9.82 0.77 -9.14
C LEU A 43 -9.87 0.25 -7.69
N LEU A 44 -11.04 -0.24 -7.27
CA LEU A 44 -11.25 -0.81 -5.95
C LEU A 44 -11.25 -2.34 -6.01
N ILE A 45 -10.24 -2.97 -5.42
CA ILE A 45 -10.10 -4.43 -5.41
C ILE A 45 -10.19 -4.92 -3.96
N ASP A 46 -11.24 -5.68 -3.67
CA ASP A 46 -11.42 -6.35 -2.38
C ASP A 46 -10.53 -7.59 -2.31
N ARG A 47 -9.69 -7.73 -1.27
CA ARG A 47 -8.78 -8.88 -1.11
C ARG A 47 -9.51 -10.21 -1.18
N GLN A 48 -10.76 -10.28 -0.73
CA GLN A 48 -11.54 -11.52 -0.72
C GLN A 48 -11.85 -12.07 -2.12
N VAL A 49 -11.70 -11.27 -3.19
CA VAL A 49 -11.94 -11.73 -4.57
C VAL A 49 -10.80 -12.59 -5.10
N ASP A 50 -9.64 -12.55 -4.45
CA ASP A 50 -8.47 -13.37 -4.75
C ASP A 50 -7.82 -13.75 -3.42
N MET A 51 -8.13 -14.92 -2.89
CA MET A 51 -7.48 -15.41 -1.65
C MET A 51 -6.26 -16.28 -1.93
N LEU A 52 -5.96 -16.57 -3.20
CA LEU A 52 -4.87 -17.49 -3.56
C LEU A 52 -3.52 -16.79 -3.61
N THR A 53 -3.45 -15.63 -4.28
CA THR A 53 -2.19 -14.87 -4.40
C THR A 53 -1.44 -14.65 -3.07
N PRO A 54 -2.09 -14.30 -1.92
CA PRO A 54 -1.37 -14.09 -0.66
C PRO A 54 -0.95 -15.40 0.02
N MET A 55 -1.44 -16.56 -0.43
CA MET A 55 -1.01 -17.87 0.08
C MET A 55 0.18 -18.45 -0.72
N CYS A 56 0.51 -17.86 -1.86
CA CYS A 56 1.69 -18.22 -2.63
C CYS A 56 2.93 -17.53 -2.04
N SER A 57 4.06 -18.24 -1.96
CA SER A 57 5.34 -17.62 -1.62
C SER A 57 5.75 -16.58 -2.66
N GLN A 58 6.23 -15.43 -2.19
CA GLN A 58 6.65 -14.33 -3.03
C GLN A 58 8.07 -14.59 -3.53
N LEU A 59 8.28 -14.50 -4.85
CA LEU A 59 9.56 -14.83 -5.49
C LEU A 59 10.30 -13.61 -6.06
N THR A 60 9.90 -12.40 -5.67
CA THR A 60 10.63 -11.17 -5.94
C THR A 60 11.64 -10.89 -4.83
N TYR A 61 12.67 -10.09 -5.09
CA TYR A 61 13.66 -9.74 -4.05
C TYR A 61 12.98 -9.16 -2.79
N GLU A 62 12.15 -8.14 -2.97
CA GLU A 62 11.38 -7.53 -1.87
C GLU A 62 10.42 -8.53 -1.22
N GLY A 63 9.72 -9.34 -2.01
CA GLY A 63 8.76 -10.32 -1.50
C GLY A 63 9.41 -11.42 -0.66
N VAL A 64 10.58 -11.92 -1.07
CA VAL A 64 11.38 -12.85 -0.27
C VAL A 64 11.86 -12.17 1.01
N VAL A 65 12.33 -10.93 0.94
CA VAL A 65 12.73 -10.16 2.14
C VAL A 65 11.55 -10.00 3.10
N ASP A 66 10.36 -9.69 2.60
CA ASP A 66 9.14 -9.55 3.39
C ASP A 66 8.71 -10.89 4.03
N GLU A 67 8.77 -11.99 3.29
CA GLU A 67 8.32 -13.32 3.77
C GLU A 67 9.20 -13.87 4.90
N PHE A 68 10.51 -13.57 4.91
CA PHE A 68 11.45 -14.11 5.91
C PHE A 68 11.89 -13.12 6.98
N ILE A 69 11.97 -11.82 6.67
CA ILE A 69 12.53 -10.78 7.56
C ILE A 69 11.45 -9.77 7.98
N ASN A 70 10.33 -9.69 7.24
CA ASN A 70 9.19 -8.81 7.46
C ASN A 70 9.51 -7.32 7.30
N ILE A 71 8.99 -6.70 6.24
CA ILE A 71 9.17 -5.28 5.96
C ILE A 71 8.11 -4.48 6.71
N ASN A 72 8.54 -3.60 7.60
CA ASN A 72 7.65 -2.70 8.32
C ASN A 72 7.99 -1.25 8.02
N ASN A 73 7.03 -0.52 7.46
CA ASN A 73 7.16 0.90 7.14
C ASN A 73 8.37 1.22 6.23
N GLY A 74 8.66 0.33 5.28
CA GLY A 74 9.80 0.47 4.37
C GLY A 74 11.16 0.22 5.02
N ALA A 75 11.20 -0.45 6.18
CA ALA A 75 12.43 -0.84 6.85
C ALA A 75 12.39 -2.30 7.34
N VAL A 76 13.57 -2.89 7.48
CA VAL A 76 13.80 -4.24 8.02
C VAL A 76 14.73 -4.18 9.22
N GLU A 77 14.55 -5.12 10.15
CA GLU A 77 15.46 -5.34 11.26
C GLU A 77 16.40 -6.48 10.90
N LEU A 78 17.70 -6.18 10.89
CA LEU A 78 18.72 -7.13 10.49
C LEU A 78 19.79 -7.25 11.58
N GLU A 79 20.34 -8.45 11.69
CA GLU A 79 21.51 -8.70 12.53
C GLU A 79 22.71 -7.91 12.03
N PRO A 80 23.49 -7.25 12.90
CA PRO A 80 24.66 -6.45 12.50
C PRO A 80 25.70 -7.25 11.70
N SER A 81 25.79 -8.56 11.94
CA SER A 81 26.68 -9.48 11.21
C SER A 81 26.35 -9.55 9.71
N ILE A 82 25.07 -9.48 9.35
CA ILE A 82 24.59 -9.46 7.96
C ILE A 82 25.07 -8.18 7.25
N MET A 83 25.21 -7.08 8.00
CA MET A 83 25.73 -5.81 7.49
C MET A 83 27.27 -5.70 7.53
N GLY A 84 27.97 -6.77 7.90
CA GLY A 84 29.44 -6.78 7.99
C GLY A 84 30.01 -6.04 9.21
N ALA A 85 29.22 -5.81 10.26
CA ALA A 85 29.72 -5.22 11.50
C ALA A 85 30.47 -6.25 12.36
N GLN A 86 31.64 -5.87 12.89
CA GLN A 86 32.45 -6.72 13.77
C GLN A 86 31.77 -6.96 15.14
N PRO A 87 31.94 -8.13 15.77
CA PRO A 87 31.19 -8.57 16.95
C PRO A 87 31.45 -7.78 18.26
N ASN A 88 32.27 -6.72 18.24
CA ASN A 88 32.66 -5.96 19.44
C ASN A 88 31.88 -4.66 19.67
N ALA A 89 30.84 -4.38 18.88
CA ALA A 89 29.89 -3.29 19.14
C ALA A 89 28.61 -3.89 19.72
N GLN A 90 28.18 -3.40 20.89
CA GLN A 90 26.98 -3.82 21.62
C GLN A 90 25.82 -4.21 20.67
N ALA A 91 25.38 -5.47 20.79
CA ALA A 91 24.32 -6.07 19.98
C ALA A 91 23.01 -5.31 20.19
N SER A 92 22.76 -4.36 19.29
CA SER A 92 21.48 -3.65 19.17
C SER A 92 21.05 -3.77 17.71
N THR A 93 19.85 -4.29 17.50
CA THR A 93 19.24 -4.48 16.18
C THR A 93 19.21 -3.14 15.43
N ARG A 94 19.66 -3.14 14.16
CA ARG A 94 19.71 -1.93 13.33
C ARG A 94 18.60 -1.98 12.28
N LYS A 95 17.86 -0.87 12.18
CA LYS A 95 16.83 -0.66 11.15
C LYS A 95 17.48 -0.20 9.84
N VAL A 96 17.19 -0.88 8.73
CA VAL A 96 17.66 -0.52 7.39
C VAL A 96 16.47 -0.32 6.46
N LYS A 97 16.54 0.72 5.63
CA LYS A 97 15.48 1.06 4.67
C LYS A 97 15.55 0.15 3.44
N VAL A 98 14.40 -0.37 3.01
CA VAL A 98 14.24 -1.15 1.78
C VAL A 98 14.06 -0.18 0.61
N HIS A 99 14.79 -0.40 -0.48
CA HIS A 99 14.82 0.46 -1.67
C HIS A 99 14.20 -0.22 -2.88
#